data_AF-A0A258CX45-F1
#
_entry.id   AF-A0A258CX45-F1
#
_cell.length_a   1.000
_cell.length_b   1.000
_cell.length_c   1.000
_cell.angle_alpha   90.00
_cell.angle_beta   90.00
_cell.angle_gamma   90.00
#
_symmetry.space_group_name_H-M   'P 1'
#
loop_
_entity.id
_entity.type
_entity.pdbx_description
1 polymer ?
#
loop_
_entity_poly.entity_id
_entity_poly.type
_entity_poly.pdbx_seq_one_letter_code
_entity_poly.pdbx_strand_id
1 'polypeptide(L)' 'TITDAFNRVNEVEGSGVVGEQPELKPREAFRYVSNCPLPTPSGAMRGSYQMVTHEGDLFDAEIPEFSLHLPGAAMKLN' A
#
# COMPACT_ATOMS: atom_id res chain seq x y z
N THR A 1 0.05 2.68 5.99
CA THR A 1 0.50 2.05 7.23
C THR A 1 1.04 0.65 7.00
N ILE A 2 2.16 0.34 7.60
CA ILE A 2 2.90 -0.91 7.43
C ILE A 2 3.19 -1.47 8.82
N THR A 3 2.71 -2.67 9.11
CA THR A 3 2.87 -3.33 10.41
C THR A 3 3.74 -4.56 10.25
N ASP A 4 4.78 -4.69 11.08
CA ASP A 4 5.67 -5.85 11.06
C ASP A 4 5.18 -6.97 12.00
N ALA A 5 5.82 -8.15 11.97
CA ALA A 5 5.44 -9.27 12.84
C ALA A 5 5.60 -9.01 14.34
N PHE A 6 6.37 -7.99 14.73
CA PHE A 6 6.52 -7.55 16.12
C PHE A 6 5.55 -6.42 16.49
N ASN A 7 4.53 -6.21 15.65
CA ASN A 7 3.51 -5.18 15.82
C ASN A 7 4.07 -3.75 15.80
N ARG A 8 5.26 -3.55 15.22
CA ARG A 8 5.82 -2.21 14.99
C ARG A 8 5.16 -1.61 13.77
N VAL A 9 4.75 -0.36 13.89
CA VAL A 9 4.00 0.35 12.86
C VAL A 9 4.90 1.41 12.23
N ASN A 10 4.93 1.43 10.90
CA ASN A 10 5.55 2.47 10.09
C ASN A 10 4.48 3.14 9.25
N GLU A 11 4.40 4.46 9.34
CA GLU A 11 3.55 5.27 8.47
C GLU A 11 4.39 5.85 7.35
N VAL A 12 3.86 5.76 6.14
CA VAL A 12 4.48 6.30 4.94
C VAL A 12 3.42 7.15 4.28
N GLU A 13 3.73 8.43 4.14
CA GLU A 13 2.91 9.43 3.47
C GLU A 13 3.79 10.18 2.48
N GLY A 14 3.23 10.48 1.30
CA GLY A 14 3.94 11.19 0.26
C GLY A 14 3.03 11.53 -0.90
N SER A 15 3.41 12.56 -1.66
CA SER A 15 2.66 13.00 -2.83
C SER A 15 2.79 12.00 -3.98
N GLY A 16 1.66 11.45 -4.41
CA GLY A 16 1.61 10.52 -5.54
C GLY A 16 2.20 9.15 -5.24
N VAL A 17 2.50 8.40 -6.30
CA VAL A 17 3.07 7.06 -6.27
C VAL A 17 4.33 7.04 -7.12
N VAL A 18 5.44 6.53 -6.58
CA VAL A 18 6.75 6.48 -7.27
C VAL A 18 7.24 7.83 -7.87
N GLY A 19 6.77 8.95 -7.33
CA GLY A 19 7.08 10.31 -7.83
C GLY A 19 6.12 10.82 -8.91
N GLU A 20 5.08 10.07 -9.25
CA GLU A 20 4.07 10.43 -10.25
C GLU A 20 2.68 10.62 -9.62
N GLN A 21 1.87 11.48 -10.21
CA GLN A 21 0.45 11.63 -9.91
C GLN A 21 -0.35 11.24 -11.16
N PRO A 22 -0.61 9.94 -11.35
CA PRO A 22 -1.25 9.47 -12.57
C PRO A 22 -2.72 9.92 -12.63
N GLU A 23 -3.13 10.43 -13.78
CA GLU A 23 -4.53 10.67 -14.10
C GLU A 23 -5.14 9.39 -14.69
N LEU A 24 -6.23 8.91 -14.12
CA LEU A 24 -6.92 7.70 -14.57
C LEU A 24 -8.21 8.07 -15.31
N LYS A 25 -8.27 7.79 -16.62
CA LYS A 25 -9.53 7.90 -17.37
C LYS A 25 -10.45 6.71 -17.07
N PRO A 26 -11.75 6.82 -17.38
CA PRO A 26 -12.65 5.68 -17.26
C PRO A 26 -12.11 4.44 -17.97
N ARG A 27 -12.04 3.32 -17.23
CA ARG A 27 -11.51 2.01 -17.68
C ARG A 27 -9.99 1.96 -17.87
N GLU A 28 -9.26 3.01 -17.49
CA GLU A 28 -7.81 3.01 -17.44
C GLU A 28 -7.32 2.40 -16.13
N ALA A 29 -6.12 1.80 -16.16
CA ALA A 29 -5.49 1.23 -14.98
C ALA A 29 -4.01 1.60 -14.97
N PHE A 30 -3.55 2.14 -13.85
CA PHE A 30 -2.14 2.39 -13.59
C PHE A 30 -1.59 1.30 -12.68
N ARG A 31 -0.42 0.75 -13.03
CA ARG A 31 0.28 -0.26 -12.22
C ARG A 31 1.70 0.19 -11.99
N TYR A 32 2.13 0.11 -10.74
CA TYR A 32 3.49 0.41 -10.34
C TYR A 32 3.96 -0.62 -9.31
N VAL A 33 5.28 -0.65 -9.09
CA VAL A 33 5.91 -1.48 -8.08
C VAL A 33 6.70 -0.57 -7.15
N SER A 34 6.43 -0.65 -5.86
CA SER A 34 7.23 -0.03 -4.82
C SER A 34 7.91 -1.09 -3.96
N ASN A 35 8.95 -0.70 -3.24
CA ASN A 35 9.66 -1.58 -2.32
C ASN A 35 9.39 -1.14 -0.88
N CYS A 36 9.10 -2.09 -0.02
CA CYS A 36 8.97 -1.88 1.41
C CYS A 36 9.91 -2.84 2.16
N PRO A 37 11.09 -2.39 2.62
CA PRO A 37 11.97 -3.23 3.42
C PRO A 37 11.33 -3.46 4.79
N LEU A 38 11.11 -4.74 5.13
CA LEU A 38 10.64 -5.16 6.45
C LEU A 38 11.76 -5.85 7.22
N PRO A 39 11.93 -5.55 8.53
CA PRO A 39 12.90 -6.25 9.37
C PRO A 39 12.48 -7.67 9.74
N THR A 40 11.24 -8.07 9.42
CA THR A 40 10.64 -9.35 9.80
C THR A 40 10.21 -10.16 8.57
N PRO A 41 10.15 -11.51 8.67
CA PRO A 41 9.76 -12.39 7.57
C PRO A 41 8.27 -12.31 7.19
N SER A 42 7.46 -11.61 8.00
CA SER A 42 6.05 -11.38 7.74
C SER A 42 5.60 -10.00 8.23
N GLY A 43 4.59 -9.43 7.59
CA GLY A 43 3.96 -8.18 8.02
C GLY A 43 2.61 -7.98 7.34
N ALA A 44 2.03 -6.80 7.52
CA ALA A 44 0.79 -6.37 6.88
C ALA A 44 0.93 -4.94 6.37
N MET A 45 0.25 -4.62 5.28
CA MET A 45 0.15 -3.27 4.75
C MET A 45 -1.32 -2.90 4.54
N ARG A 46 -1.67 -1.66 4.88
CA ARG A 46 -2.96 -1.04 4.59
C ARG A 46 -2.78 0.46 4.37
N GLY A 47 -3.75 1.12 3.78
CA GLY A 47 -3.70 2.58 3.63
C GLY A 47 -4.83 3.12 2.77
N SER A 48 -4.63 4.31 2.23
CA SER A 48 -5.51 4.93 1.26
C SER A 48 -4.70 5.79 0.28
N TYR A 49 -5.24 6.00 -0.91
CA TYR A 49 -4.81 7.09 -1.79
C TYR A 49 -5.82 8.22 -1.70
N GLN A 50 -5.34 9.43 -1.49
CA GLN A 50 -6.14 10.62 -1.71
C GLN A 50 -6.21 10.89 -3.21
N MET A 51 -7.43 10.89 -3.75
CA MET A 51 -7.71 11.06 -5.17
C MET A 51 -8.47 12.37 -5.38
N VAL A 52 -8.28 12.97 -6.54
CA VAL A 52 -9.00 14.18 -6.98
C VAL A 52 -9.83 13.81 -8.20
N THR A 53 -11.12 14.13 -8.19
CA THR A 53 -12.00 13.97 -9.37
C THR A 53 -11.72 15.06 -10.40
N HIS A 54 -12.19 14.89 -11.63
CA HIS A 54 -12.12 15.96 -12.64
C HIS A 54 -12.86 17.24 -12.22
N GLU A 55 -13.85 17.12 -11.32
CA GLU A 55 -14.61 18.26 -10.77
C GLU A 55 -13.89 18.95 -9.60
N GLY A 56 -12.77 18.38 -9.14
CA GLY A 56 -11.95 18.90 -8.04
C GLY A 56 -12.31 18.33 -6.66
N ASP A 57 -13.25 17.39 -6.59
CA ASP A 57 -13.62 16.74 -5.33
C ASP A 57 -12.54 15.78 -4.86
N LEU A 58 -12.33 15.73 -3.55
CA LEU A 58 -11.40 14.81 -2.91
C LEU A 58 -12.14 13.57 -2.42
N PHE A 59 -11.56 12.39 -2.67
CA PHE A 59 -12.02 11.15 -2.07
C PHE A 59 -10.85 10.23 -1.77
N ASP A 60 -11.04 9.34 -0.79
CA ASP A 60 -10.04 8.35 -0.41
C ASP A 60 -10.36 7.00 -1.08
N ALA A 61 -9.40 6.48 -1.83
CA ALA A 61 -9.42 5.12 -2.34
C ALA A 61 -8.72 4.20 -1.33
N GLU A 62 -9.48 3.39 -0.61
CA GLU A 62 -8.94 2.48 0.40
C GLU A 62 -8.08 1.36 -0.22
N ILE A 63 -6.93 1.13 0.41
CA ILE A 63 -6.06 -0.02 0.17
C ILE A 63 -6.35 -1.02 1.32
N PRO A 64 -7.09 -2.11 1.04
CA PRO A 64 -7.43 -3.08 2.08
C PRO A 64 -6.17 -3.72 2.65
N GLU A 65 -6.27 -4.19 3.88
CA GLU A 65 -5.13 -4.83 4.54
C GLU A 65 -4.73 -6.12 3.80
N PHE A 66 -3.45 -6.22 3.43
CA PHE A 66 -2.87 -7.41 2.82
C PHE A 66 -1.58 -7.82 3.53
N SER A 67 -1.34 -9.12 3.60
CA SER A 67 -0.18 -9.69 4.30
C SER A 67 1.04 -9.77 3.39
N LEU A 68 2.19 -9.38 3.92
CA LEU A 68 3.49 -9.56 3.31
C LEU A 68 4.14 -10.79 3.92
N HIS A 69 4.57 -11.75 3.10
CA HIS A 69 5.25 -12.95 3.54
C HIS A 69 6.46 -13.24 2.68
N LEU A 70 7.57 -13.65 3.30
CA LEU A 70 8.67 -14.22 2.55
C LEU A 70 8.23 -15.55 1.89
N PRO A 71 8.46 -15.73 0.58
CA PRO A 71 8.11 -16.96 -0.10
C PRO A 71 8.86 -18.14 0.53
N GLY A 72 8.11 -19.12 1.04
CA GLY A 72 8.65 -20.30 1.73
C GLY A 72 8.73 -20.18 3.26
N ALA A 73 8.41 -19.03 3.85
CA ALA A 73 8.18 -18.93 5.29
C ALA A 73 6.83 -19.62 5.61
N ALA A 74 6.90 -20.89 6.02
CA ALA A 74 5.72 -21.64 6.41
C ALA A 74 4.95 -20.89 7.50
N MET A 75 3.65 -20.63 7.27
CA MET A 75 2.73 -20.31 8.35
C MET A 75 2.73 -21.51 9.31
N LYS A 76 3.49 -21.41 10.40
CA LYS A 76 3.16 -22.19 11.59
C LYS A 76 1.99 -21.48 12.27
N LEU A 77 0.78 -21.85 11.84
CA LEU A 77 -0.39 -21.73 12.68
C LEU A 77 -0.25 -22.80 13.77
N ASN A 78 0.13 -22.37 14.96
CA ASN A 78 0.11 -23.18 16.18
C ASN A 78 -1.26 -23.12 16.84
#